data_AF-A0AAV5JQI6-F1
#
_entry.id   AF-A0AAV5JQI6-F1
#
_cell.length_a   1.000
_cell.length_b   1.000
_cell.length_c   1.000
_cell.angle_alpha   90.00
_cell.angle_beta   90.00
_cell.angle_gamma   90.00
#
_symmetry.space_group_name_H-M   'P 1'
#
loop_
_entity.id
_entity.type
_entity.pdbx_description
1 polymer ?
#
loop_
_entity_poly.entity_id
_entity_poly.type
_entity_poly.pdbx_seq_one_letter_code
_entity_poly.pdbx_strand_id
1 'polypeptide(L)'
;MPNRPNNTSTGWSSTFNLDHSQCFLISMGFHPSVQIKPAGQKDSCVVTRSNFKNLYWTLTQQLAQHTINGCNLRPGDLLGTGTISGPEQDSLGCLLELTWNGQKPLSLNGTTRSFLEDGDEVTFIGCCKGDGYNVGFGTCTGKILPAP
;
A
#
# COMPACT_ATOMS: atom_id res chain seq x y z
N MET A 1 27.60 56.07 -6.25
CA MET A 1 28.73 55.32 -5.70
C MET A 1 28.19 54.29 -4.72
N PRO A 2 28.67 53.03 -4.80
CA PRO A 2 28.15 51.89 -4.04
C PRO A 2 28.77 51.84 -2.64
N ASN A 3 28.08 51.22 -1.67
CA ASN A 3 28.78 50.41 -0.67
C ASN A 3 27.85 49.40 0.02
N ARG A 4 28.28 48.14 -0.03
CA ARG A 4 27.76 46.98 0.70
C ARG A 4 28.73 46.69 1.86
N PRO A 5 28.22 46.28 3.03
CA PRO A 5 28.79 45.12 3.72
C PRO A 5 27.66 44.20 4.25
N ASN A 6 27.57 42.93 3.84
CA ASN A 6 28.23 41.72 4.36
C ASN A 6 27.75 41.22 5.75
N ASN A 7 26.86 40.21 5.66
CA ASN A 7 26.75 38.96 6.43
C ASN A 7 26.58 39.01 7.96
N THR A 8 25.43 38.52 8.46
CA THR A 8 25.37 37.66 9.65
C THR A 8 24.18 36.68 9.62
N SER A 9 24.49 35.43 9.99
CA SER A 9 23.63 34.33 10.47
C SER A 9 22.66 33.66 9.49
N THR A 10 23.18 32.60 8.86
CA THR A 10 22.48 31.35 8.60
C THR A 10 21.73 30.88 9.85
N GLY A 11 20.41 30.95 9.80
CA GLY A 11 19.50 30.44 10.83
C GLY A 11 18.22 29.92 10.18
N TRP A 12 18.35 29.01 9.21
CA TRP A 12 17.22 28.20 8.78
C TRP A 12 16.93 27.21 9.90
N SER A 13 16.20 27.67 10.91
CA SER A 13 15.47 26.80 11.82
C SER A 13 14.44 26.05 10.98
N SER A 14 14.81 24.87 10.50
CA SER A 14 13.89 23.91 9.91
C SER A 14 13.10 23.25 11.03
N THR A 15 12.29 24.03 11.75
CA THR A 15 11.20 23.47 12.53
C THR A 15 10.16 23.00 11.52
N PHE A 16 10.28 21.75 11.11
CA PHE A 16 9.24 21.06 10.35
C PHE A 16 8.07 20.84 11.30
N ASN A 17 7.24 21.87 11.48
CA ASN A 17 5.96 21.73 12.17
C ASN A 17 5.09 20.82 11.31
N LEU A 18 4.95 19.57 11.74
CA LEU A 18 3.92 18.66 11.26
C LEU A 18 2.57 19.24 11.69
N ASP A 19 2.04 20.15 10.87
CA ASP A 19 0.67 20.60 10.98
C ASP A 19 -0.27 19.37 10.90
N HIS A 20 -1.13 19.23 11.91
CA HIS A 20 -2.19 18.22 12.00
C HIS A 20 -3.06 18.14 10.72
N SER A 21 -3.01 19.16 9.87
CA SER A 21 -3.75 19.25 8.61
C SER A 21 -3.23 18.31 7.49
N GLN A 22 -2.03 17.72 7.60
CA GLN A 22 -1.55 16.71 6.62
C GLN A 22 -2.08 15.29 6.86
N CYS A 23 -2.84 15.06 7.94
CA CYS A 23 -3.51 13.79 8.23
C CYS A 23 -4.76 13.53 7.35
N PHE A 24 -5.04 14.37 6.36
CA PHE A 24 -6.27 14.26 5.56
C PHE A 24 -6.29 12.99 4.68
N LEU A 25 -5.12 12.51 4.23
CA LEU A 25 -5.04 11.30 3.39
C LEU A 25 -5.37 10.00 4.15
N ILE A 26 -5.11 9.93 5.46
CA ILE A 26 -5.36 8.72 6.26
C ILE A 26 -6.84 8.61 6.66
N SER A 27 -7.56 9.74 6.71
CA SER A 27 -8.99 9.75 7.07
C SER A 27 -9.90 9.32 5.92
N MET A 28 -9.46 9.45 4.66
CA MET A 28 -10.21 8.95 3.50
C MET A 28 -10.14 7.42 3.46
N GLY A 29 -11.30 6.76 3.48
CA GLY A 29 -11.38 5.31 3.43
C GLY A 29 -10.82 4.76 2.11
N PHE A 30 -9.53 4.44 2.09
CA PHE A 30 -8.89 3.70 1.01
C PHE A 30 -9.23 2.22 1.16
N HIS A 31 -9.92 1.68 0.15
CA HIS A 31 -10.38 0.30 0.11
C HIS A 31 -9.59 -0.47 -0.95
N PRO A 32 -8.45 -1.07 -0.59
CA PRO A 32 -7.75 -1.99 -1.48
C PRO A 32 -8.54 -3.29 -1.64
N SER A 33 -8.55 -3.82 -2.86
CA SER A 33 -9.02 -5.16 -3.17
C SER A 33 -8.04 -5.85 -4.11
N VAL A 34 -7.92 -7.16 -3.96
CA VAL A 34 -7.04 -7.98 -4.80
C VAL A 34 -7.87 -9.02 -5.52
N GLN A 35 -7.54 -9.21 -6.78
CA GLN A 35 -8.15 -10.21 -7.64
C GLN A 35 -7.09 -11.18 -8.17
N ILE A 36 -7.45 -12.46 -8.30
CA ILE A 36 -6.62 -13.48 -8.93
C ILE A 36 -7.40 -14.07 -10.10
N LYS A 37 -6.77 -14.11 -11.27
CA LYS A 37 -7.25 -14.83 -12.45
C LYS A 37 -6.35 -16.04 -12.66
N PRO A 38 -6.85 -17.27 -12.42
CA PRO A 38 -6.05 -18.47 -12.62
C PRO A 38 -5.67 -18.67 -14.09
N ALA A 39 -4.55 -19.37 -14.34
CA ALA A 39 -4.12 -19.71 -15.68
C ALA A 39 -5.23 -20.42 -16.50
N GLY A 40 -5.51 -19.93 -17.70
CA GLY A 40 -6.52 -20.50 -18.60
C GLY A 40 -7.98 -20.14 -18.29
N GLN A 41 -8.26 -19.45 -17.18
CA GLN A 41 -9.59 -18.93 -16.87
C GLN A 41 -9.82 -17.56 -17.53
N LYS A 42 -11.09 -17.27 -17.86
CA LYS A 42 -11.51 -15.97 -18.42
C LYS A 42 -11.76 -14.93 -17.33
N ASP A 43 -12.34 -15.37 -16.22
CA ASP A 43 -12.82 -14.49 -15.16
C ASP A 43 -11.85 -14.47 -13.97
N SER A 44 -11.69 -13.29 -13.37
CA SER A 44 -10.93 -13.10 -12.13
C SER A 44 -11.83 -13.23 -10.90
N CYS A 45 -11.29 -13.75 -9.80
CA CYS A 45 -11.95 -13.83 -8.50
C CYS A 45 -11.39 -12.77 -7.54
N VAL A 46 -12.25 -12.07 -6.81
CA VAL A 46 -11.80 -11.22 -5.69
C VAL A 46 -11.42 -12.12 -4.52
N VAL A 47 -10.18 -12.00 -4.04
CA VAL A 47 -9.64 -12.85 -2.97
C VAL A 47 -9.55 -12.14 -1.63
N THR A 48 -9.38 -10.82 -1.63
CA THR A 48 -9.39 -10.02 -0.41
C THR A 48 -9.91 -8.62 -0.67
N ARG A 49 -10.59 -8.07 0.33
CA ARG A 49 -10.97 -6.65 0.43
C ARG A 49 -10.57 -6.15 1.80
N SER A 50 -9.65 -5.21 1.85
CA SER A 50 -9.15 -4.66 3.11
C SER A 50 -9.38 -3.15 3.19
N ASN A 51 -8.88 -2.54 4.25
CA ASN A 51 -8.93 -1.10 4.45
C ASN A 51 -7.60 -0.60 4.99
N PHE A 52 -7.10 0.51 4.45
CA PHE A 52 -5.86 1.14 4.93
C PHE A 52 -5.93 1.56 6.40
N LYS A 53 -7.14 1.81 6.90
CA LYS A 53 -7.40 2.14 8.31
C LYS A 53 -6.99 1.03 9.28
N ASN A 54 -6.78 -0.20 8.78
CA ASN A 54 -6.34 -1.32 9.59
C ASN A 54 -4.84 -1.28 9.91
N LEU A 55 -4.07 -0.36 9.31
CA LEU A 55 -2.66 -0.17 9.65
C LEU A 55 -2.51 0.29 11.10
N TYR A 56 -1.74 -0.46 11.88
CA TYR A 56 -1.44 -0.12 13.27
C TYR A 56 -0.55 1.13 13.38
N TRP A 57 0.41 1.29 12.45
CA TRP A 57 1.32 2.43 12.38
C TRP A 57 0.91 3.38 11.25
N THR A 58 0.75 4.66 11.57
CA THR A 58 0.48 5.68 10.54
C THR A 58 1.72 5.87 9.64
N LEU A 59 1.50 6.37 8.43
CA LEU A 59 2.60 6.71 7.52
C LEU A 59 3.58 7.74 8.15
N THR A 60 3.05 8.67 8.95
CA THR A 60 3.86 9.67 9.65
C THR A 60 4.74 9.05 10.73
N GLN A 61 4.23 8.04 11.45
CA GLN A 61 5.04 7.31 12.44
C GLN A 61 6.10 6.44 11.77
N GLN A 62 5.76 5.75 10.67
CA GLN A 62 6.72 4.97 9.87
C GLN A 62 7.86 5.86 9.36
N LEU A 63 7.52 7.04 8.84
CA LEU A 63 8.48 8.04 8.37
C LEU A 63 9.40 8.53 9.49
N ALA A 64 8.82 8.93 10.62
CA ALA A 64 9.59 9.41 11.78
C ALA A 64 10.58 8.35 12.27
N GLN A 65 10.11 7.10 12.41
CA GLN A 65 10.95 5.97 12.80
C GLN A 65 12.05 5.68 11.77
N HIS A 66 11.77 5.79 10.47
CA HIS A 66 12.77 5.60 9.42
C HIS A 66 13.90 6.63 9.50
N THR A 67 13.60 7.87 9.88
CA THR A 67 14.57 8.98 9.94
C THR A 67 15.25 9.16 11.30
N ILE A 68 14.81 8.49 12.37
CA ILE A 68 15.24 8.77 13.75
C ILE A 68 16.76 8.65 13.97
N ASN A 69 17.43 7.75 13.23
CA ASN A 69 18.87 7.52 13.33
C ASN A 69 19.69 8.30 12.29
N GLY A 70 19.09 9.31 11.64
CA GLY A 70 19.76 10.14 10.64
C GLY A 70 19.75 9.57 9.21
N CYS A 71 18.87 8.60 8.90
CA CYS A 71 18.68 8.14 7.53
C CYS A 71 18.12 9.28 6.66
N ASN A 72 18.78 9.54 5.53
CA ASN A 72 18.44 10.63 4.62
C ASN A 72 17.50 10.17 3.51
N LEU A 73 16.22 10.53 3.63
CA LEU A 73 15.24 10.33 2.57
C LEU A 73 15.45 11.33 1.43
N ARG A 74 15.13 10.87 0.22
CA ARG A 74 15.26 11.65 -1.02
C ARG A 74 13.91 11.70 -1.76
N PRO A 75 13.67 12.78 -2.53
CA PRO A 75 12.52 12.81 -3.43
C PRO A 75 12.53 11.61 -4.38
N GLY A 76 11.41 10.91 -4.44
CA GLY A 76 11.26 9.68 -5.24
C GLY A 76 11.49 8.37 -4.48
N ASP A 77 11.90 8.42 -3.20
CA ASP A 77 11.96 7.21 -2.38
C ASP A 77 10.54 6.63 -2.17
N LEU A 78 10.43 5.30 -2.23
CA LEU A 78 9.18 4.56 -2.05
C LEU A 78 9.22 3.80 -0.72
N LEU A 79 8.25 4.10 0.16
CA LEU A 79 8.10 3.42 1.45
C LEU A 79 6.89 2.49 1.40
N GLY A 80 7.13 1.19 1.61
CA GLY A 80 6.08 0.19 1.70
C GLY A 80 5.43 0.19 3.08
N THR A 81 4.11 0.05 3.12
CA THR A 81 3.34 -0.03 4.37
C THR A 81 3.48 -1.36 5.11
N GLY A 82 4.02 -2.37 4.43
CA GLY A 82 3.83 -3.78 4.77
C GLY A 82 2.47 -4.31 4.29
N THR A 83 2.26 -5.60 4.49
CA THR A 83 1.01 -6.30 4.16
C THR A 83 -0.15 -5.72 4.97
N ILE A 84 -1.26 -5.39 4.30
CA ILE A 84 -2.44 -4.81 4.94
C ILE A 84 -3.48 -5.91 5.17
N SER A 85 -3.58 -6.35 6.43
CA SER A 85 -4.56 -7.36 6.86
C SER A 85 -5.57 -6.72 7.82
N GLY A 86 -6.85 -6.98 7.57
CA GLY A 86 -7.91 -6.62 8.50
C GLY A 86 -8.23 -7.75 9.48
N PRO A 87 -9.20 -7.53 10.39
CA PRO A 87 -9.59 -8.52 11.39
C PRO A 87 -10.38 -9.70 10.82
N GLU A 88 -11.02 -9.52 9.65
CA GLU A 88 -11.85 -10.54 9.02
C GLU A 88 -11.04 -11.42 8.06
N GLN A 89 -11.44 -12.69 7.92
CA GLN A 89 -10.73 -13.66 7.08
C GLN A 89 -10.64 -13.24 5.61
N ASP A 90 -11.65 -12.56 5.08
CA ASP A 90 -11.71 -12.04 3.71
C ASP A 90 -10.96 -10.70 3.52
N SER A 91 -10.33 -10.19 4.58
CA SER A 91 -9.58 -8.94 4.60
C SER A 91 -8.07 -9.14 4.84
N LEU A 92 -7.61 -10.39 4.90
CA LEU A 92 -6.20 -10.75 5.05
C LEU A 92 -5.41 -10.41 3.78
N GLY A 93 -4.17 -9.95 3.95
CA GLY A 93 -3.41 -9.26 2.91
C GLY A 93 -2.51 -10.15 2.04
N CYS A 94 -2.32 -11.43 2.38
CA CYS A 94 -1.58 -12.36 1.54
C CYS A 94 -2.14 -13.79 1.55
N LEU A 95 -1.76 -14.59 0.55
CA LEU A 95 -2.20 -15.99 0.43
C LEU A 95 -1.73 -16.87 1.60
N LEU A 96 -0.58 -16.57 2.20
CA LEU A 96 -0.10 -17.26 3.40
C LEU A 96 -1.13 -17.16 4.54
N GLU A 97 -1.67 -15.97 4.77
CA GLU A 97 -2.68 -15.70 5.79
C GLU A 97 -4.04 -16.29 5.37
N LEU A 98 -4.49 -16.02 4.13
CA LEU A 98 -5.78 -16.45 3.61
C LEU A 98 -5.94 -17.97 3.62
N THR A 99 -4.87 -18.69 3.28
CA THR A 99 -4.89 -20.16 3.15
C THR A 99 -4.36 -20.88 4.38
N TRP A 100 -4.01 -20.14 5.43
CA TRP A 100 -3.41 -20.68 6.65
C TRP A 100 -2.18 -21.56 6.35
N ASN A 101 -1.25 -20.98 5.59
CA ASN A 101 -0.07 -21.68 5.07
C ASN A 101 -0.43 -22.92 4.24
N GLY A 102 -1.42 -22.78 3.35
CA GLY A 102 -1.89 -23.85 2.46
C GLY A 102 -2.74 -24.94 3.11
N GLN A 103 -3.01 -24.87 4.42
CA GLN A 103 -3.88 -25.83 5.11
C GLN A 103 -5.36 -25.69 4.73
N LYS A 104 -5.76 -24.50 4.30
CA LYS A 104 -7.12 -24.16 3.87
C LYS A 104 -7.07 -23.52 2.48
N PRO A 105 -6.99 -24.32 1.39
CA PRO A 105 -6.92 -23.77 0.03
C PRO A 105 -8.12 -22.88 -0.30
N LEU A 106 -7.87 -21.78 -1.00
CA LEU A 106 -8.89 -20.86 -1.49
C LEU A 106 -9.56 -21.45 -2.73
N SER A 107 -10.88 -21.34 -2.85
CA SER A 107 -11.61 -21.71 -4.06
C SER A 107 -11.75 -20.52 -5.01
N LEU A 108 -11.25 -20.67 -6.24
CA LEU A 108 -11.24 -19.69 -7.33
C LEU A 108 -12.00 -20.26 -8.54
N ASN A 109 -13.31 -20.03 -8.64
CA ASN A 109 -14.15 -20.44 -9.79
C ASN A 109 -13.92 -21.89 -10.24
N GLY A 110 -13.92 -22.83 -9.29
CA GLY A 110 -13.75 -24.27 -9.56
C GLY A 110 -12.30 -24.77 -9.57
N THR A 111 -11.31 -23.86 -9.48
CA THR A 111 -9.91 -24.19 -9.19
C THR A 111 -9.58 -23.86 -7.74
N THR A 112 -8.54 -24.47 -7.18
CA THR A 112 -8.08 -24.15 -5.83
C THR A 112 -6.68 -23.56 -5.85
N ARG A 113 -6.37 -22.71 -4.87
CA ARG A 113 -5.04 -22.13 -4.67
C ARG A 113 -4.64 -22.14 -3.21
N SER A 114 -3.47 -22.67 -2.94
CA SER A 114 -2.75 -22.42 -1.68
C SER A 114 -1.80 -21.24 -1.84
N PHE A 115 -1.02 -21.24 -2.93
CA PHE A 115 -0.14 -20.15 -3.35
C PHE A 115 -0.36 -19.84 -4.83
N LEU A 116 0.34 -18.83 -5.35
CA LEU A 116 0.29 -18.52 -6.78
C LEU A 116 0.96 -19.63 -7.60
N GLU A 117 0.35 -19.96 -8.72
CA GLU A 117 0.88 -20.89 -9.71
C GLU A 117 1.30 -20.16 -10.99
N ASP A 118 2.12 -20.82 -11.81
CA ASP A 118 2.56 -20.26 -13.09
C ASP A 118 1.37 -19.94 -14.00
N GLY A 119 1.39 -18.73 -14.56
CA GLY A 119 0.33 -18.22 -15.42
C GLY A 119 -0.82 -17.53 -14.68
N ASP A 120 -0.88 -17.59 -13.36
CA ASP A 120 -1.83 -16.81 -12.57
C ASP A 120 -1.56 -15.30 -12.73
N GLU A 121 -2.61 -14.50 -12.78
CA GLU A 121 -2.53 -13.05 -12.86
C GLU A 121 -3.17 -12.43 -11.62
N VAL A 122 -2.42 -11.55 -10.96
CA VAL A 122 -2.84 -10.86 -9.73
C VAL A 122 -3.03 -9.39 -10.04
N THR A 123 -4.19 -8.84 -9.66
CA THR A 123 -4.54 -7.43 -9.86
C THR A 123 -4.91 -6.77 -8.55
N PHE A 124 -4.17 -5.73 -8.18
CA PHE A 124 -4.48 -4.83 -7.06
C PHE A 124 -5.30 -3.64 -7.57
N ILE A 125 -6.36 -3.32 -6.85
CA ILE A 125 -7.26 -2.20 -7.15
C ILE A 125 -7.47 -1.41 -5.87
N GLY A 126 -7.30 -0.10 -5.93
CA GLY A 126 -7.49 0.78 -4.77
C GLY A 126 -8.38 1.97 -5.10
N CYS A 127 -9.36 2.25 -4.23
CA CYS A 127 -10.19 3.45 -4.36
C CYS A 127 -10.54 4.07 -3.01
N CYS A 128 -10.58 5.41 -2.99
CA CYS A 128 -11.19 6.20 -1.92
C CYS A 128 -12.58 6.63 -2.38
N LYS A 129 -13.58 6.42 -1.52
CA LYS A 129 -14.95 6.88 -1.76
C LYS A 129 -15.18 8.20 -1.03
N GLY A 130 -15.66 9.20 -1.74
CA GLY A 130 -16.19 10.45 -1.20
C GLY A 130 -17.69 10.57 -1.46
N ASP A 131 -18.28 11.69 -1.05
CA ASP A 131 -19.71 11.94 -1.24
C ASP A 131 -20.01 12.25 -2.71
N GLY A 132 -20.47 11.23 -3.44
CA GLY A 132 -20.81 11.33 -4.87
C GLY A 132 -19.62 11.27 -5.83
N TYR A 133 -18.41 10.98 -5.35
CA TYR A 133 -17.22 10.82 -6.19
C TYR A 133 -16.29 9.72 -5.68
N ASN A 134 -15.44 9.19 -6.56
CA ASN A 134 -14.40 8.22 -6.21
C ASN A 134 -13.05 8.71 -6.70
N VAL A 135 -12.01 8.52 -5.88
CA VAL A 135 -10.60 8.75 -6.25
C VAL A 135 -9.91 7.39 -6.33
N GLY A 136 -9.66 6.92 -7.55
CA GLY A 136 -9.04 5.62 -7.81
C GLY A 136 -7.53 5.71 -8.03
N PHE A 137 -6.83 4.64 -7.69
CA PHE A 137 -5.39 4.46 -7.96
C PHE A 137 -5.12 3.68 -9.25
N GLY A 138 -6.18 3.31 -9.98
CA GLY A 138 -6.09 2.41 -11.13
C GLY A 138 -5.88 0.96 -10.71
N THR A 139 -5.27 0.19 -11.60
CA THR A 139 -4.97 -1.24 -11.41
C THR A 139 -3.45 -1.45 -11.44
N CYS A 140 -2.94 -2.26 -10.52
CA CYS A 140 -1.57 -2.78 -10.56
C CYS A 140 -1.64 -4.29 -10.80
N THR A 141 -1.27 -4.74 -12.00
CA THR A 141 -1.45 -6.12 -12.45
C THR A 141 -0.10 -6.77 -12.77
N GLY A 142 0.10 -8.00 -12.32
CA GLY A 142 1.26 -8.82 -12.65
C GLY A 142 0.85 -10.26 -12.96
N LYS A 143 1.50 -10.87 -13.95
CA LYS A 143 1.32 -12.28 -14.31
C LYS A 143 2.56 -13.08 -13.89
N ILE A 144 2.33 -14.20 -13.24
CA ILE A 144 3.41 -15.12 -12.85
C ILE A 144 3.89 -15.88 -14.07
N LEU A 145 5.19 -15.82 -14.33
CA LEU A 145 5.85 -16.58 -15.38
C LEU A 145 6.58 -17.77 -14.75
N PRO A 146 6.72 -18.88 -15.48
CA PRO A 146 7.54 -20.00 -15.04
C PRO A 146 8.96 -19.59 -14.69
N ALA A 147 9.56 -20.30 -13.74
CA ALA A 147 10.96 -20.13 -13.41
C ALA A 147 11.87 -20.43 -14.64
N PRO A 148 13.00 -19.72 -14.79
CA PRO A 148 13.94 -19.87 -15.90
C PRO A 148 14.75 -21.18 -15.86
#